data_AF-D1JIS8-F1
#
_entry.id   AF-D1JIS8-F1
#
_cell.length_a   1.000
_cell.length_b   1.000
_cell.length_c   1.000
_cell.angle_alpha   90.00
_cell.angle_beta   90.00
_cell.angle_gamma   90.00
#
_symmetry.space_group_name_H-M   'P 1'
#
loop_
_entity.id
_entity.type
_entity.pdbx_description
1 polymer ?
#
loop_
_entity_poly.entity_id
_entity_poly.type
_entity_poly.pdbx_seq_one_letter_code
_entity_poly.pdbx_strand_id
1 'polypeptide(L)'
;MVTEEGLDEIATYANGIGPSKVRIEDNPDLVNWAHDRELVLHPWTFRADYLPAQYQNLDEELHQFYIVYGVDGLFTDFPDMAARFLQCG
;
A
#
# COMPACT_ATOMS: atom_id res chain seq x y z
N MET A 1 -11.29 -7.83 -10.91
CA MET A 1 -10.26 -6.80 -11.16
C MET A 1 -9.14 -6.94 -10.15
N VAL A 2 -9.41 -6.92 -8.84
CA VAL A 2 -8.42 -7.32 -7.82
C VAL A 2 -8.62 -8.80 -7.46
N THR A 3 -8.21 -9.67 -8.36
CA THR A 3 -8.28 -11.13 -8.26
C THR A 3 -6.98 -11.69 -8.83
N GLU A 4 -6.57 -12.89 -8.44
CA GLU A 4 -5.34 -13.52 -8.97
C GLU A 4 -5.29 -13.54 -10.51
N GLU A 5 -6.36 -13.99 -11.17
CA GLU A 5 -6.46 -13.98 -12.65
C GLU A 5 -6.35 -12.57 -13.25
N GLY A 6 -6.87 -11.55 -12.52
CA GLY A 6 -6.77 -10.17 -12.98
C GLY A 6 -5.34 -9.65 -12.85
N LEU A 7 -4.62 -10.07 -11.80
CA LEU A 7 -3.21 -9.74 -11.62
C LEU A 7 -2.33 -10.44 -12.65
N ASP A 8 -2.67 -11.67 -13.06
CA ASP A 8 -1.98 -12.38 -14.15
C ASP A 8 -2.06 -11.58 -15.46
N GLU A 9 -3.25 -11.06 -15.79
CA GLU A 9 -3.40 -10.21 -16.98
C GLU A 9 -2.61 -8.91 -16.84
N ILE A 10 -2.69 -8.24 -15.69
CA ILE A 10 -1.99 -6.98 -15.42
C ILE A 10 -0.47 -7.13 -15.55
N ALA A 11 0.08 -8.25 -15.05
CA ALA A 11 1.51 -8.53 -15.12
C ALA A 11 2.06 -8.62 -16.56
N THR A 12 1.20 -8.81 -17.57
CA THR A 12 1.64 -8.82 -18.97
C THR A 12 2.01 -7.44 -19.52
N TYR A 13 1.52 -6.36 -18.90
CA TYR A 13 1.69 -5.00 -19.43
C TYR A 13 2.10 -3.95 -18.40
N ALA A 14 2.00 -4.24 -17.10
CA ALA A 14 2.35 -3.32 -16.03
C ALA A 14 3.43 -3.91 -15.11
N ASN A 15 4.18 -3.04 -14.45
CA ASN A 15 5.19 -3.42 -13.45
C ASN A 15 4.70 -3.22 -12.01
N GLY A 16 3.48 -2.72 -11.82
CA GLY A 16 2.93 -2.50 -10.50
C GLY A 16 1.46 -2.09 -10.52
N ILE A 17 0.85 -2.12 -9.34
CA ILE A 17 -0.56 -1.76 -9.11
C ILE A 17 -0.69 -0.72 -8.00
N GLY A 18 -1.68 0.16 -8.15
CA GLY A 18 -2.00 1.19 -7.14
C GLY A 18 -3.46 1.13 -6.69
N PRO A 19 -3.84 0.14 -5.86
CA PRO A 19 -5.20 0.04 -5.36
C PRO A 19 -5.49 1.09 -4.27
N SER A 20 -6.77 1.28 -3.94
CA SER A 20 -7.14 1.98 -2.70
C SER A 20 -6.61 1.20 -1.50
N LYS A 21 -6.10 1.90 -0.48
CA LYS A 21 -5.57 1.30 0.75
C LYS A 21 -6.57 0.37 1.46
N VAL A 22 -7.87 0.64 1.35
CA VAL A 22 -8.96 -0.19 1.90
C VAL A 22 -8.96 -1.60 1.32
N ARG A 23 -8.55 -1.77 0.05
CA ARG A 23 -8.49 -3.10 -0.59
C ARG A 23 -7.44 -4.01 0.04
N ILE A 24 -6.37 -3.42 0.59
CA ILE A 24 -5.31 -4.16 1.27
C ILE A 24 -5.74 -4.47 2.70
N GLU A 25 -6.45 -3.55 3.36
CA GLU A 25 -7.03 -3.79 4.69
C GLU A 25 -8.07 -4.91 4.65
N ASP A 26 -8.91 -4.95 3.61
CA ASP A 26 -9.91 -6.01 3.41
C ASP A 26 -9.25 -7.37 3.09
N ASN A 27 -8.15 -7.37 2.33
CA ASN A 27 -7.42 -8.58 1.97
C ASN A 27 -5.90 -8.33 1.89
N PRO A 28 -5.16 -8.52 2.99
CA PRO A 28 -3.71 -8.31 3.01
C PRO A 28 -2.93 -9.22 2.07
N ASP A 29 -3.47 -10.41 1.72
CA ASP A 29 -2.83 -11.35 0.79
C ASP A 29 -2.66 -10.77 -0.61
N LEU A 30 -3.36 -9.68 -0.93
CA LEU A 30 -3.18 -8.94 -2.18
C LEU A 30 -1.73 -8.50 -2.41
N VAL A 31 -1.00 -8.15 -1.34
CA VAL A 31 0.41 -7.76 -1.47
C VAL A 31 1.25 -8.94 -1.93
N ASN A 32 1.05 -10.11 -1.31
CA ASN A 32 1.73 -11.34 -1.70
C ASN A 32 1.38 -11.73 -3.15
N TRP A 33 0.10 -11.65 -3.53
CA TRP A 33 -0.32 -11.97 -4.90
C TRP A 33 0.30 -11.06 -5.96
N ALA A 34 0.52 -9.79 -5.64
CA ALA A 34 1.21 -8.86 -6.52
C ALA A 34 2.71 -9.20 -6.61
N HIS A 35 3.35 -9.44 -5.46
CA HIS A 35 4.78 -9.79 -5.38
C HIS A 35 5.11 -11.10 -6.09
N ASP A 36 4.25 -12.12 -5.98
CA ASP A 36 4.38 -13.40 -6.70
C ASP A 36 4.42 -13.23 -8.23
N ARG A 37 3.93 -12.08 -8.73
CA ARG A 37 3.88 -11.71 -10.15
C ARG A 37 4.85 -10.60 -10.51
N GLU A 38 5.80 -10.30 -9.63
CA GLU A 38 6.80 -9.23 -9.78
C GLU A 38 6.17 -7.83 -9.96
N LEU A 39 4.95 -7.64 -9.47
CA LEU A 39 4.25 -6.35 -9.47
C LEU A 39 4.53 -5.62 -8.16
N VAL A 40 5.10 -4.41 -8.24
CA VAL A 40 5.20 -3.52 -7.07
C VAL A 40 3.82 -2.98 -6.70
N LEU A 41 3.57 -2.77 -5.41
CA LEU A 41 2.27 -2.35 -4.90
C LEU A 41 2.36 -1.00 -4.19
N HIS A 42 1.65 0.01 -4.72
CA HIS A 42 1.66 1.39 -4.23
C HIS A 42 0.24 1.94 -3.95
N PRO A 43 -0.32 1.75 -2.75
CA PRO A 43 -1.69 2.18 -2.47
C PRO A 43 -1.84 3.68 -2.28
N TRP A 44 -3.07 4.16 -2.45
CA TRP A 44 -3.44 5.56 -2.27
C TRP A 44 -4.70 5.71 -1.37
N THR A 45 -4.96 6.86 -0.72
CA THR A 45 -4.04 7.97 -0.37
C THR A 45 -3.92 8.06 1.15
N PHE A 46 -2.70 8.27 1.65
CA PHE A 46 -2.40 8.41 3.06
C PHE A 46 -2.43 9.88 3.45
N ARG A 47 -3.14 10.21 4.53
CA ARG A 47 -3.48 11.58 4.88
C ARG A 47 -3.53 11.76 6.39
N ALA A 48 -2.65 12.59 6.93
CA ALA A 48 -2.62 12.90 8.36
C ALA A 48 -3.88 13.67 8.82
N ASP A 49 -4.50 14.43 7.93
CA ASP A 49 -5.72 15.21 8.19
C ASP A 49 -7.02 14.42 7.97
N TYR A 50 -6.93 13.20 7.41
CA TYR A 50 -8.05 12.32 7.16
C TYR A 50 -7.65 10.86 7.44
N LEU A 51 -7.53 10.54 8.73
CA LEU A 51 -7.06 9.26 9.21
C LEU A 51 -8.24 8.27 9.40
N PRO A 52 -8.12 7.01 8.96
CA PRO A 52 -9.07 5.96 9.30
C PRO A 52 -9.20 5.78 10.82
N ALA A 53 -10.40 5.44 11.29
CA ALA A 53 -10.71 5.37 12.72
C ALA A 53 -9.89 4.31 13.50
N GLN A 54 -9.29 3.35 12.81
CA GLN A 54 -8.44 2.31 13.40
C GLN A 54 -7.00 2.76 13.72
N TYR A 55 -6.56 3.92 13.20
CA TYR A 55 -5.22 4.45 13.46
C TYR A 55 -5.31 5.69 14.34
N GLN A 56 -4.34 5.89 15.24
CA GLN A 56 -4.28 7.08 16.10
C GLN A 56 -3.56 8.25 15.44
N ASN A 57 -2.59 7.96 14.58
CA ASN A 57 -1.81 8.92 13.83
C ASN A 57 -1.31 8.32 12.50
N LEU A 58 -0.75 9.16 11.64
CA LEU A 58 -0.24 8.72 10.33
C LEU A 58 0.92 7.72 10.47
N ASP A 59 1.79 7.85 11.47
CA ASP A 59 2.94 6.94 11.64
C ASP A 59 2.48 5.49 11.92
N GLU A 60 1.38 5.29 12.65
CA GLU A 60 0.76 3.97 12.84
C GLU A 60 0.20 3.38 11.55
N GLU A 61 -0.47 4.21 10.74
CA GLU A 61 -0.98 3.79 9.44
C GLU A 61 0.19 3.41 8.51
N LEU A 62 1.24 4.23 8.45
CA LEU A 62 2.44 3.96 7.66
C LEU A 62 3.15 2.67 8.12
N HIS A 63 3.22 2.43 9.44
CA HIS A 63 3.78 1.20 9.98
C HIS A 63 2.98 -0.03 9.54
N GLN A 64 1.65 0.04 9.61
CA GLN A 64 0.80 -1.07 9.17
C GLN A 64 1.05 -1.39 7.70
N PHE A 65 1.13 -0.38 6.82
CA PHE A 65 1.27 -0.64 5.40
C PHE A 65 2.69 -1.02 4.98
N TYR A 66 3.71 -0.29 5.42
CA TYR A 66 5.09 -0.60 5.04
C TYR A 66 5.64 -1.84 5.74
N ILE A 67 5.38 -2.01 7.04
CA ILE A 67 6.04 -3.05 7.84
C ILE A 67 5.19 -4.31 7.97
N VAL A 68 3.88 -4.17 8.18
CA VAL A 68 3.00 -5.33 8.41
C VAL A 68 2.48 -5.90 7.09
N TYR A 69 1.97 -5.07 6.19
CA TYR A 69 1.47 -5.52 4.89
C TYR A 69 2.58 -5.65 3.84
N GLY A 70 3.67 -4.87 3.96
CA GLY A 70 4.82 -4.98 3.08
C GLY A 70 4.65 -4.30 1.72
N VAL A 71 3.94 -3.17 1.66
CA VAL A 71 3.83 -2.40 0.40
C VAL A 71 5.17 -1.76 0.01
N ASP A 72 5.43 -1.63 -1.29
CA ASP A 72 6.72 -1.14 -1.81
C ASP A 72 6.89 0.39 -1.72
N GLY A 73 5.77 1.09 -1.56
CA GLY A 73 5.63 2.54 -1.63
C GLY A 73 4.17 2.91 -1.45
N LEU A 74 3.85 4.20 -1.34
CA LEU A 74 2.46 4.67 -1.24
C LEU A 74 2.32 6.10 -1.70
N PHE A 75 1.08 6.50 -1.99
CA PHE A 75 0.74 7.89 -2.28
C PHE A 75 0.25 8.60 -1.02
N THR A 76 0.87 9.72 -0.69
CA THR A 76 0.53 10.55 0.47
C THR A 76 0.49 12.01 0.08
N ASP A 77 -0.39 12.78 0.72
CA ASP A 77 -0.41 14.24 0.62
C ASP A 77 0.58 14.90 1.61
N PHE A 78 1.20 14.11 2.50
CA PHE A 78 2.16 14.52 3.52
C PHE A 78 3.51 13.81 3.28
N PRO A 79 4.24 14.15 2.20
CA PRO A 79 5.46 13.44 1.81
C PRO A 79 6.61 13.59 2.81
N ASP A 80 6.67 14.72 3.53
CA ASP A 80 7.64 14.98 4.60
C ASP A 80 7.47 14.00 5.77
N MET A 81 6.23 13.72 6.18
CA MET A 81 5.93 12.77 7.25
C MET A 81 6.29 11.34 6.83
N ALA A 82 5.92 10.93 5.61
CA ALA A 82 6.26 9.59 5.11
C ALA A 82 7.76 9.40 4.92
N ALA A 83 8.48 10.40 4.41
CA ALA A 83 9.93 10.36 4.30
C ALA A 83 10.60 10.26 5.67
N ARG A 84 10.14 11.04 6.66
CA ARG A 84 10.62 10.97 8.04
C ARG A 84 10.42 9.58 8.64
N PHE A 85 9.25 8.97 8.44
CA PHE A 85 8.95 7.63 8.93
C PHE A 85 9.98 6.59 8.42
N LEU A 86 10.25 6.58 7.11
CA LEU A 86 11.18 5.63 6.49
C LEU A 86 12.66 5.85 6.85
N GLN A 87 13.04 7.07 7.25
CA GLN A 87 14.43 7.40 7.62
C GLN A 87 14.75 7.10 9.09
N CYS A 88 13.74 7.00 9.95
CA CYS A 88 13.89 6.79 11.38
C CYS A 88 13.60 5.34 11.83
N GLY A 89 13.08 4.50 10.94
CA GLY A 89 12.74 3.10 11.20
C GLY A 89 13.92 2.14 11.19
#